data_AF-A0A517QZ15-F1
#
_entry.id   AF-A0A517QZ15-F1
#
_cell.length_a   1.000
_cell.length_b   1.000
_cell.length_c   1.000
_cell.angle_alpha   90.00
_cell.angle_beta   90.00
_cell.angle_gamma   90.00
#
_symmetry.space_group_name_H-M   'P 1'
#
loop_
_entity.id
_entity.type
_entity.pdbx_description
1 polymer ?
#
loop_
_entity_poly.entity_id
_entity_poly.type
_entity_poly.pdbx_seq_one_letter_code
_entity_poly.pdbx_strand_id
1 'polypeptide(L)'
;MQRSGLRCVRTRHPCSRTVSMPRGRPGGCVVGHVAERQDASRVAFEIFTYLTPLFDTVPYIRLAGERGSGKTKMLTWLKKRCFRGHHPGASSNPALFRRLDRDSCTLLFDQAEFLSKIERISADERITIFLSGSSRSGSLVDRCSDGDGYEPESYSVFGPKVFASISAPRDSALLSRLITIPMRRSRGKD
;
A
#
# COMPACT_ATOMS: atom_id res chain seq x y z
N MET A 1 62.18 -17.52 12.27
CA MET A 1 60.97 -17.42 13.12
C MET A 1 59.82 -16.91 12.27
N GLN A 2 58.68 -17.57 12.42
CA GLN A 2 57.61 -17.72 11.43
C GLN A 2 56.75 -16.45 11.25
N ARG A 3 56.43 -16.12 9.99
CA ARG A 3 55.40 -15.12 9.62
C ARG A 3 54.04 -15.82 9.64
N SER A 4 53.19 -15.49 10.61
CA SER A 4 51.82 -16.00 10.73
C SER A 4 50.89 -15.29 9.73
N GLY A 5 50.65 -15.91 8.57
CA GLY A 5 49.63 -15.49 7.61
C GLY A 5 48.24 -15.85 8.11
N LEU A 6 47.46 -14.86 8.54
CA LEU A 6 46.03 -14.99 8.80
C LEU A 6 45.29 -15.12 7.45
N ARG A 7 44.90 -16.35 7.12
CA ARG A 7 44.03 -16.67 5.98
C ARG A 7 42.62 -16.14 6.26
N CYS A 8 42.14 -15.24 5.40
CA CYS A 8 40.73 -14.85 5.35
C CYS A 8 39.88 -16.04 4.90
N VAL A 9 39.18 -16.68 5.84
CA VAL A 9 38.20 -17.74 5.56
C VAL A 9 36.93 -17.06 5.04
N ARG A 10 36.79 -16.97 3.71
CA ARG A 10 35.52 -16.62 3.07
C ARG A 10 34.52 -17.75 3.30
N THR A 11 33.60 -17.57 4.26
CA THR A 11 32.41 -18.39 4.39
C THR A 11 31.56 -18.24 3.13
N ARG A 12 31.60 -19.23 2.24
CA ARG A 12 30.71 -19.30 1.07
C ARG A 12 29.30 -19.62 1.56
N HIS A 13 28.42 -18.62 1.54
CA HIS A 13 26.97 -18.89 1.59
C HIS A 13 26.56 -19.74 0.38
N PRO A 14 25.76 -20.80 0.54
CA PRO A 14 25.31 -21.64 -0.56
C PRO A 14 24.07 -20.99 -1.20
N CYS A 15 24.24 -19.88 -1.90
CA CYS A 15 23.18 -19.32 -2.74
C CYS A 15 23.76 -18.77 -4.03
N SER A 16 24.42 -19.65 -4.79
CA SER A 16 24.79 -19.39 -6.18
C SER A 16 24.54 -20.65 -7.00
N ARG A 17 23.29 -21.06 -7.12
CA ARG A 17 22.87 -21.89 -8.26
C ARG A 17 22.60 -20.93 -9.41
N THR A 18 23.64 -20.68 -10.21
CA THR A 18 23.50 -20.28 -11.61
C THR A 18 22.71 -21.37 -12.30
N VAL A 19 21.39 -21.17 -12.44
CA VAL A 19 20.55 -21.99 -13.29
C VAL A 19 20.93 -21.65 -14.74
N SER A 20 21.61 -22.59 -15.40
CA SER A 20 21.84 -22.54 -16.84
C SER A 20 20.48 -22.60 -17.56
N MET A 21 20.09 -21.50 -18.18
CA MET A 21 18.89 -21.40 -19.02
C MET A 21 19.07 -22.25 -20.29
N PRO A 22 18.14 -23.18 -20.62
CA PRO A 22 18.09 -23.72 -21.97
C PRO A 22 17.58 -22.62 -22.90
N ARG A 23 18.23 -22.46 -24.07
CA ARG A 23 17.82 -21.51 -25.12
C ARG A 23 16.47 -21.96 -25.69
N GLY A 24 15.38 -21.51 -25.07
CA GLY A 24 13.99 -21.73 -25.48
C GLY A 24 13.41 -20.51 -26.21
N ARG A 25 12.57 -20.78 -27.20
CA ARG A 25 11.96 -19.87 -28.18
C ARG A 25 11.37 -18.58 -27.59
N PRO A 26 11.37 -17.45 -28.33
CA PRO A 26 10.80 -16.20 -27.85
C PRO A 26 9.27 -16.25 -27.99
N GLY A 27 8.56 -16.32 -26.86
CA GLY A 27 7.13 -15.98 -26.83
C GLY A 27 6.25 -16.90 -25.98
N GLY A 28 6.31 -16.79 -24.65
CA GLY A 28 5.23 -17.28 -23.79
C GLY A 28 5.61 -17.83 -22.43
N CYS A 29 6.19 -17.04 -21.53
CA CYS A 29 6.22 -17.43 -20.09
C CYS A 29 6.51 -16.29 -19.09
N VAL A 30 6.44 -15.01 -19.47
CA VAL A 30 6.70 -13.91 -18.51
C VAL A 30 5.42 -13.48 -17.76
N VAL A 31 4.24 -13.75 -18.34
CA VAL A 31 2.96 -13.31 -17.77
C VAL A 31 2.57 -14.12 -16.52
N GLY A 32 2.91 -15.42 -16.47
CA GLY A 32 2.55 -16.31 -15.36
C GLY A 32 3.19 -15.92 -14.03
N HIS A 33 4.51 -15.73 -13.99
CA HIS A 33 5.23 -15.37 -12.77
C HIS A 33 4.87 -13.99 -12.21
N VAL A 34 4.53 -13.03 -13.08
CA VAL A 34 4.15 -11.68 -12.66
C VAL A 34 2.73 -11.67 -12.07
N ALA A 35 1.79 -12.42 -12.66
CA ALA A 35 0.44 -12.58 -12.13
C ALA A 35 0.46 -13.32 -10.78
N GLU A 36 1.19 -14.43 -10.69
CA GLU A 36 1.32 -15.23 -9.46
C GLU A 36 1.91 -14.42 -8.29
N ARG A 37 2.92 -13.57 -8.55
CA ARG A 37 3.48 -12.66 -7.54
C ARG A 37 2.48 -11.59 -7.09
N GLN A 38 1.63 -11.09 -7.98
CA GLN A 38 0.60 -10.11 -7.63
C GLN A 38 -0.45 -10.73 -6.72
N ASP A 39 -0.92 -11.93 -7.03
CA ASP A 39 -1.92 -12.63 -6.24
C ASP A 39 -1.42 -12.91 -4.82
N ALA A 40 -0.16 -13.35 -4.67
CA ALA A 40 0.46 -13.55 -3.36
C ALA A 40 0.50 -12.26 -2.52
N SER A 41 0.88 -11.12 -3.12
CA SER A 41 0.92 -9.83 -2.41
C SER A 41 -0.46 -9.36 -1.93
N ARG A 42 -1.52 -9.64 -2.71
CA ARG A 42 -2.91 -9.30 -2.37
C ARG A 42 -3.42 -10.12 -1.21
N VAL A 43 -3.25 -11.44 -1.30
CA VAL A 43 -3.68 -12.38 -0.27
C VAL A 43 -2.93 -12.11 1.05
N ALA A 44 -1.62 -11.87 0.97
CA ALA A 44 -0.83 -11.50 2.14
C ALA A 44 -1.33 -10.21 2.78
N PHE A 45 -1.69 -9.20 1.97
CA PHE A 45 -2.26 -7.95 2.49
C PHE A 45 -3.63 -8.15 3.12
N GLU A 46 -4.51 -8.96 2.52
CA GLU A 46 -5.82 -9.30 3.11
C GLU A 46 -5.65 -9.88 4.50
N ILE A 47 -4.81 -10.91 4.65
CA ILE A 47 -4.52 -11.54 5.95
C ILE A 47 -3.90 -10.51 6.90
N PHE A 48 -2.93 -9.73 6.42
CA PHE A 48 -2.29 -8.68 7.20
C PHE A 48 -3.30 -7.70 7.80
N THR A 49 -4.36 -7.32 7.07
CA THR A 49 -5.35 -6.37 7.59
C THR A 49 -6.03 -6.83 8.89
N TYR A 50 -6.21 -8.14 9.09
CA TYR A 50 -6.75 -8.71 10.33
C TYR A 50 -5.72 -8.77 11.46
N LEU A 51 -4.43 -8.80 11.11
CA LEU A 51 -3.32 -8.88 12.05
C LEU A 51 -2.72 -7.50 12.38
N THR A 52 -3.25 -6.42 11.81
CA THR A 52 -2.82 -5.02 12.01
C THR A 52 -2.51 -4.67 13.48
N PRO A 53 -3.29 -5.11 14.50
CA PRO A 53 -2.98 -4.80 15.90
C PRO A 53 -1.59 -5.27 16.37
N LEU A 54 -1.01 -6.27 15.73
CA LEU A 54 0.30 -6.86 16.07
C LEU A 54 1.49 -6.10 15.48
N PHE A 55 1.25 -5.09 14.63
CA PHE A 55 2.30 -4.37 13.92
C PHE A 55 2.27 -2.87 14.24
N ASP A 56 3.44 -2.25 14.23
CA ASP A 56 3.61 -0.80 14.38
C ASP A 56 3.61 -0.05 13.06
N THR A 57 3.80 -0.75 11.94
CA THR A 57 3.81 -0.17 10.60
C THR A 57 2.93 -0.98 9.68
N VAL A 58 2.20 -0.30 8.80
CA VAL A 58 1.31 -0.92 7.82
C VAL A 58 1.74 -0.53 6.40
N PRO A 59 1.82 -1.50 5.47
CA PRO A 59 2.02 -1.20 4.06
C PRO A 59 0.72 -0.67 3.45
N TYR A 60 0.84 0.06 2.35
CA TYR A 60 -0.29 0.45 1.52
C TYR A 60 -0.24 -0.25 0.16
N ILE A 61 -1.41 -0.47 -0.45
CA ILE A 61 -1.49 -0.98 -1.82
C ILE A 61 -1.88 0.13 -2.78
N ARG A 62 -1.25 0.15 -3.96
CA ARG A 62 -1.71 0.92 -5.11
C ARG A 62 -2.18 -0.02 -6.22
N LEU A 63 -3.47 0.04 -6.55
CA LEU A 63 -4.02 -0.60 -7.74
C LEU A 63 -3.79 0.32 -8.94
N ALA A 64 -2.83 -0.02 -9.80
CA ALA A 64 -2.31 0.86 -10.84
C ALA A 64 -2.76 0.42 -12.23
N GLY A 65 -3.51 1.24 -12.96
CA GLY A 65 -3.83 0.91 -14.36
C GLY A 65 -4.79 1.89 -15.01
N GLU A 66 -4.99 1.76 -16.32
CA GLU A 66 -5.84 2.66 -17.09
C GLU A 66 -7.34 2.57 -16.73
N ARG A 67 -8.15 3.50 -17.25
CA ARG A 67 -9.61 3.44 -17.10
C ARG A 67 -10.14 2.13 -17.69
N GLY A 68 -11.04 1.46 -16.97
CA GLY A 68 -11.58 0.17 -17.39
C GLY A 68 -10.69 -1.05 -17.08
N SER A 69 -9.58 -0.89 -16.35
CA SER A 69 -8.73 -2.02 -15.91
C SER A 69 -9.29 -2.84 -14.72
N GLY A 70 -10.49 -2.52 -14.23
CA GLY A 70 -11.14 -3.25 -13.14
C GLY A 70 -10.76 -2.82 -11.72
N LYS A 71 -10.03 -1.71 -11.52
CA LYS A 71 -9.65 -1.18 -10.20
C LYS A 71 -10.82 -1.05 -9.22
N THR A 72 -11.91 -0.40 -9.62
CA THR A 72 -13.11 -0.23 -8.79
C THR A 72 -13.74 -1.58 -8.43
N LYS A 73 -13.83 -2.51 -9.39
CA LYS A 73 -14.32 -3.89 -9.12
C LYS A 73 -13.46 -4.59 -8.07
N MET A 74 -12.15 -4.36 -8.14
CA MET A 74 -11.19 -4.92 -7.20
C MET A 74 -11.27 -4.29 -5.81
N LEU A 75 -11.49 -2.99 -5.70
CA LEU A 75 -11.79 -2.32 -4.43
C LEU A 75 -13.08 -2.88 -3.80
N THR A 76 -14.14 -3.08 -4.59
CA THR A 76 -15.39 -3.68 -4.11
C THR A 76 -15.19 -5.09 -3.57
N TRP A 77 -14.27 -5.86 -4.16
CA TRP A 77 -13.90 -7.18 -3.68
C TRP A 77 -13.10 -7.10 -2.37
N LEU A 78 -12.08 -6.23 -2.31
CA LEU A 78 -11.28 -5.99 -1.09
C LEU A 78 -12.13 -5.47 0.07
N LYS A 79 -13.18 -4.68 -0.20
CA LYS A 79 -14.14 -4.20 0.82
C LYS A 79 -14.75 -5.34 1.62
N LYS A 80 -14.99 -6.49 1.00
CA LYS A 80 -15.57 -7.67 1.64
C LYS A 80 -14.53 -8.59 2.28
N ARG A 81 -13.26 -8.46 1.90
CA ARG A 81 -12.18 -9.39 2.25
C ARG A 81 -11.20 -8.86 3.27
N CYS A 82 -10.99 -7.54 3.32
CA CYS A 82 -10.13 -6.91 4.31
C CYS A 82 -10.89 -6.63 5.62
N PHE A 83 -10.14 -6.55 6.72
CA PHE A 83 -10.68 -6.21 8.03
C PHE A 83 -11.42 -4.86 7.97
N ARG A 84 -12.73 -4.93 8.24
CA ARG A 84 -13.66 -3.78 8.23
C ARG A 84 -13.49 -2.90 6.98
N GLY A 85 -13.29 -3.49 5.80
CA GLY A 85 -13.02 -2.76 4.56
C GLY A 85 -14.00 -1.61 4.32
N HIS A 86 -13.48 -0.38 4.25
CA HIS A 86 -14.26 0.85 4.11
C HIS A 86 -13.89 1.57 2.82
N HIS A 87 -14.88 1.70 1.94
CA HIS A 87 -14.77 2.44 0.70
C HIS A 87 -15.53 3.76 0.85
N PRO A 88 -14.84 4.87 1.21
CA PRO A 88 -15.49 6.16 1.33
C PRO A 88 -15.99 6.61 -0.04
N GLY A 89 -17.23 7.08 -0.09
CA GLY A 89 -17.75 7.83 -1.24
C GLY A 89 -17.27 9.28 -1.15
N ALA A 90 -18.18 10.23 -1.41
CA ALA A 90 -17.94 11.63 -1.06
C ALA A 90 -18.00 11.79 0.47
N SER A 91 -16.86 11.67 1.14
CA SER A 91 -16.73 11.87 2.60
C SER A 91 -15.79 13.04 2.89
N SER A 92 -16.17 13.87 3.86
CA SER A 92 -15.30 14.95 4.34
C SER A 92 -14.10 14.37 5.10
N ASN A 93 -13.01 15.13 5.17
CA ASN A 93 -11.83 14.72 5.94
C ASN A 93 -12.17 14.44 7.42
N PRO A 94 -13.06 15.22 8.09
CA PRO A 94 -13.53 14.90 9.44
C PRO A 94 -14.29 13.60 9.60
N ALA A 95 -15.15 13.27 8.65
CA ALA A 95 -15.82 11.97 8.67
C ALA A 95 -14.79 10.83 8.53
N LEU A 96 -13.73 11.03 7.75
CA LEU A 96 -12.71 10.04 7.46
C LEU A 96 -11.86 9.68 8.69
N PHE A 97 -11.26 10.67 9.37
CA PHE A 97 -10.39 10.37 10.52
C PHE A 97 -11.19 9.84 11.72
N ARG A 98 -12.42 10.33 11.96
CA ARG A 98 -13.32 9.78 12.99
C ARG A 98 -13.68 8.33 12.70
N ARG A 99 -13.86 7.98 11.42
CA ARG A 99 -14.14 6.60 11.01
C ARG A 99 -12.93 5.69 11.24
N LEU A 100 -11.74 6.16 10.86
CA LEU A 100 -10.51 5.40 11.05
C LEU A 100 -10.25 5.13 12.53
N ASP A 101 -10.40 6.15 13.36
CA ASP A 101 -10.19 6.07 14.80
C ASP A 101 -11.16 5.06 15.45
N ARG A 102 -12.46 5.24 15.24
CA ARG A 102 -13.49 4.39 15.85
C ARG A 102 -13.47 2.95 15.35
N ASP A 103 -13.31 2.77 14.04
CA ASP A 103 -13.50 1.45 13.42
C ASP A 103 -12.19 0.69 13.18
N SER A 104 -11.03 1.36 13.22
CA SER A 104 -9.73 0.79 12.82
C SER A 104 -9.82 0.06 11.48
N CYS A 105 -10.49 0.69 10.50
CA CYS A 105 -10.88 0.06 9.24
C CYS A 105 -9.77 0.06 8.18
N THR A 106 -9.82 -0.89 7.24
CA THR A 106 -9.00 -0.84 6.03
C THR A 106 -9.60 0.16 5.04
N LEU A 107 -8.88 1.23 4.73
CA LEU A 107 -9.39 2.30 3.88
C LEU A 107 -9.16 2.03 2.39
N LEU A 108 -10.19 2.18 1.57
CA LEU A 108 -10.19 1.83 0.16
C LEU A 108 -10.58 3.04 -0.71
N PHE A 109 -9.62 3.82 -1.18
CA PHE A 109 -9.88 5.02 -1.99
C PHE A 109 -10.00 4.69 -3.48
N ASP A 110 -11.18 4.97 -4.08
CA ASP A 110 -11.28 5.10 -5.54
C ASP A 110 -10.77 6.46 -6.00
N GLN A 111 -10.44 6.55 -7.30
CA GLN A 111 -10.16 7.81 -7.98
C GLN A 111 -9.09 8.66 -7.27
N ALA A 112 -8.04 8.01 -6.77
CA ALA A 112 -6.94 8.66 -6.07
C ALA A 112 -6.00 9.45 -7.01
N GLU A 113 -6.50 9.95 -8.16
CA GLU A 113 -5.74 10.77 -9.11
C GLU A 113 -5.31 12.12 -8.52
N PHE A 114 -5.98 12.58 -7.45
CA PHE A 114 -5.55 13.78 -6.75
C PHE A 114 -4.14 13.62 -6.16
N LEU A 115 -3.73 12.40 -5.77
CA LEU A 115 -2.41 12.11 -5.23
C LEU A 115 -1.27 12.39 -6.24
N SER A 116 -1.56 12.30 -7.54
CA SER A 116 -0.58 12.63 -8.58
C SER A 116 -0.54 14.12 -8.92
N LYS A 117 -1.45 14.93 -8.38
CA LYS A 117 -1.50 16.38 -8.62
C LYS A 117 -0.84 17.18 -7.50
N ILE A 118 -0.71 16.58 -6.31
CA ILE A 118 -0.20 17.27 -5.14
C ILE A 118 1.32 17.09 -5.04
N GLU A 119 2.05 18.21 -5.05
CA GLU A 119 3.52 18.22 -5.04
C GLU A 119 4.11 18.31 -3.63
N ARG A 120 3.35 18.82 -2.66
CA ARG A 120 3.81 19.04 -1.28
C ARG A 120 2.76 18.59 -0.27
N ILE A 121 3.22 18.01 0.84
CA ILE A 121 2.39 17.53 1.96
C ILE A 121 1.44 18.61 2.48
N SER A 122 1.91 19.87 2.56
CA SER A 122 1.12 21.00 3.08
C SER A 122 -0.05 21.42 2.19
N ALA A 123 -0.13 20.92 0.96
CA ALA A 123 -1.18 21.32 0.02
C ALA A 123 -2.47 20.51 0.18
N ASP A 124 -2.44 19.35 0.83
CA ASP A 124 -3.63 18.56 1.10
C ASP A 124 -3.47 17.75 2.38
N GLU A 125 -4.31 18.06 3.35
CA GLU A 125 -4.45 17.37 4.62
C GLU A 125 -4.57 15.85 4.52
N ARG A 126 -5.18 15.33 3.45
CA ARG A 126 -5.30 13.88 3.23
C ARG A 126 -3.94 13.21 3.10
N ILE A 127 -2.94 13.88 2.53
CA ILE A 127 -1.58 13.33 2.42
C ILE A 127 -0.97 13.16 3.80
N THR A 128 -1.10 14.18 4.67
CA THR A 128 -0.65 14.08 6.05
C THR A 128 -1.30 12.89 6.76
N ILE A 129 -2.62 12.71 6.59
CA ILE A 129 -3.35 11.55 7.14
C ILE A 129 -2.77 10.23 6.61
N PHE A 130 -2.51 10.12 5.31
CA PHE A 130 -1.98 8.90 4.74
C PHE A 130 -0.54 8.61 5.18
N LEU A 131 0.34 9.61 5.23
CA LEU A 131 1.71 9.43 5.69
C LEU A 131 1.75 9.03 7.16
N SER A 132 1.03 9.76 8.01
CA SER A 132 0.94 9.55 9.47
C SER A 132 0.34 8.18 9.79
N GLY A 133 -0.74 7.81 9.09
CA GLY A 133 -1.46 6.55 9.32
C GLY A 133 -0.71 5.27 8.93
N SER A 134 0.52 5.38 8.43
CA SER A 134 1.36 4.23 8.12
C SER A 134 2.15 3.72 9.32
N SER A 135 2.35 4.55 10.35
CA SER A 135 3.07 4.22 11.58
C SER A 135 2.19 4.50 12.80
N ARG A 136 2.10 3.56 13.74
CA ARG A 136 1.27 3.67 14.94
C ARG A 136 1.73 4.80 15.87
N SER A 137 3.04 5.02 15.98
CA SER A 137 3.60 6.07 16.85
C SER A 137 3.32 7.49 16.34
N GLY A 138 3.02 7.64 15.04
CA GLY A 138 2.80 8.94 14.41
C GLY A 138 1.40 9.10 13.82
N SER A 139 0.44 8.24 14.18
CA SER A 139 -0.86 8.19 13.53
C SER A 139 -1.92 9.11 14.13
N LEU A 140 -1.59 9.93 15.12
CA LEU A 140 -2.54 10.85 15.73
C LEU A 140 -2.67 12.12 14.87
N VAL A 141 -3.91 12.55 14.68
CA VAL A 141 -4.26 13.80 13.99
C VAL A 141 -5.14 14.61 14.92
N ASP A 142 -4.67 15.79 15.30
CA ASP A 142 -5.37 16.68 16.23
C ASP A 142 -6.36 17.60 15.50
N ARG A 143 -7.52 17.81 16.11
CA ARG A 143 -8.62 18.60 15.57
C ARG A 143 -9.35 19.32 16.68
N CYS A 144 -9.52 20.61 16.54
CA CYS A 144 -10.45 21.36 17.38
C CYS A 144 -11.88 21.16 16.86
N SER A 145 -12.83 20.97 17.77
CA SER A 145 -14.25 21.05 17.47
C SER A 145 -14.68 22.53 17.40
N ASP A 146 -15.51 22.87 16.40
CA ASP A 146 -16.13 24.18 16.34
C ASP A 146 -17.31 24.20 17.33
N GLY A 147 -17.15 24.83 18.49
CA GLY A 147 -18.28 25.07 19.41
C GLY A 147 -17.95 25.09 20.90
N ASP A 148 -17.03 24.25 21.38
CA ASP A 148 -16.75 24.08 22.80
C ASP A 148 -15.25 24.32 23.09
N GLY A 149 -14.88 25.56 23.41
CA GLY A 149 -13.59 25.90 24.01
C GLY A 149 -12.33 25.73 23.15
N TYR A 150 -12.44 25.29 21.88
CA TYR A 150 -11.30 24.95 21.00
C TYR A 150 -10.39 23.84 21.55
N GLU A 151 -10.92 22.98 22.41
CA GLU A 151 -10.14 21.86 22.95
C GLU A 151 -9.74 20.88 21.82
N PRO A 152 -8.45 20.59 21.65
CA PRO A 152 -7.98 19.69 20.59
C PRO A 152 -8.31 18.22 20.94
N GLU A 153 -9.02 17.55 20.04
CA GLU A 153 -9.24 16.11 20.07
C GLU A 153 -8.29 15.38 19.12
N SER A 154 -7.64 14.32 19.59
CA SER A 154 -6.75 13.49 18.80
C SER A 154 -7.47 12.28 18.21
N TYR A 155 -7.31 12.05 16.92
CA TYR A 155 -7.88 10.89 16.21
C TYR A 155 -6.77 10.02 15.63
N SER A 156 -6.81 8.71 15.88
CA SER A 156 -5.90 7.75 15.27
C SER A 156 -6.31 7.43 13.84
N VAL A 157 -5.42 7.70 12.88
CA VAL A 157 -5.61 7.37 11.46
C VAL A 157 -4.79 6.15 11.02
N PHE A 158 -4.29 5.37 11.99
CA PHE A 158 -3.50 4.17 11.77
C PHE A 158 -4.33 3.10 11.06
N GLY A 159 -3.73 2.47 10.05
CA GLY A 159 -4.33 1.28 9.46
C GLY A 159 -4.05 1.15 7.96
N PRO A 160 -4.23 -0.06 7.42
CA PRO A 160 -3.93 -0.37 6.03
C PRO A 160 -4.82 0.46 5.08
N LYS A 161 -4.24 0.90 3.97
CA LYS A 161 -4.92 1.71 2.95
C LYS A 161 -4.63 1.19 1.55
N VAL A 162 -5.63 1.28 0.68
CA VAL A 162 -5.57 0.89 -0.72
C VAL A 162 -6.02 2.06 -1.58
N PHE A 163 -5.22 2.39 -2.59
CA PHE A 163 -5.49 3.48 -3.53
C PHE A 163 -5.66 2.93 -4.94
N ALA A 164 -6.77 3.25 -5.61
CA ALA A 164 -6.91 3.03 -7.03
C ALA A 164 -6.57 4.30 -7.79
N SER A 165 -5.53 4.24 -8.63
CA SER A 165 -5.13 5.36 -9.47
C SER A 165 -4.52 4.90 -10.80
N ILE A 166 -4.59 5.76 -11.81
CA ILE A 166 -3.90 5.63 -13.08
C ILE A 166 -2.47 6.09 -12.87
N SER A 167 -2.30 7.32 -12.37
CA SER A 167 -0.99 7.91 -12.13
C SER A 167 -0.46 7.56 -10.75
N ALA A 168 0.87 7.46 -10.63
CA ALA A 168 1.51 7.30 -9.32
C ALA A 168 1.41 8.62 -8.53
N PRO A 169 1.31 8.57 -7.18
CA PRO A 169 1.47 9.77 -6.36
C PRO A 169 2.79 10.51 -6.68
N ARG A 170 2.78 11.85 -6.59
CA ARG A 170 4.03 12.63 -6.79
C ARG A 170 4.89 12.66 -5.53
N ASP A 171 4.27 12.60 -4.36
CA ASP A 171 4.97 12.58 -3.08
C ASP A 171 5.79 11.30 -2.90
N SER A 172 7.11 11.44 -2.79
CA SER A 172 8.06 10.32 -2.70
C SER A 172 7.91 9.54 -1.39
N ALA A 173 7.52 10.22 -0.31
CA ALA A 173 7.30 9.58 0.98
C ALA A 173 6.09 8.64 0.88
N LEU A 174 4.99 9.07 0.27
CA LEU A 174 3.83 8.22 0.07
C LEU A 174 4.15 7.06 -0.90
N LEU A 175 4.88 7.34 -1.98
CA LEU A 175 5.34 6.30 -2.92
C LEU A 175 6.14 5.19 -2.24
N SER A 176 7.04 5.53 -1.32
CA SER A 176 7.89 4.55 -0.62
C SER A 176 7.10 3.54 0.23
N ARG A 177 5.86 3.87 0.59
CA ARG A 177 4.96 3.02 1.41
C ARG A 177 4.02 2.16 0.57
N LEU A 178 4.02 2.34 -0.76
CA LEU A 178 3.06 1.72 -1.66
C LEU A 178 3.63 0.47 -2.35
N ILE A 179 2.99 -0.66 -2.09
CA ILE A 179 3.11 -1.87 -2.90
C ILE A 179 2.21 -1.68 -4.13
N THR A 180 2.83 -1.47 -5.29
CA THR A 180 2.11 -1.28 -6.55
C THR A 180 1.71 -2.61 -7.17
N ILE A 181 0.41 -2.78 -7.42
CA ILE A 181 -0.18 -3.90 -8.13
C ILE A 181 -0.70 -3.40 -9.47
N PRO A 182 -0.03 -3.68 -10.60
CA PRO A 182 -0.47 -3.22 -11.90
C PRO A 182 -1.70 -4.03 -12.35
N MET A 183 -2.74 -3.33 -12.76
CA MET A 183 -3.99 -3.85 -13.26
C MET A 183 -4.07 -3.65 -14.76
N ARG A 184 -4.34 -4.73 -15.49
CA ARG A 184 -4.54 -4.70 -16.94
C ARG A 184 -6.00 -4.96 -17.25
N ARG A 185 -6.50 -4.31 -18.29
CA ARG A 185 -7.81 -4.63 -18.85
C ARG A 185 -7.80 -6.08 -19.32
N SER A 186 -8.84 -6.85 -18.98
CA SER A 186 -9.02 -8.18 -19.57
C SER A 186 -9.17 -8.00 -21.08
N ARG A 187 -8.39 -8.74 -21.86
CA ARG A 187 -8.76 -8.96 -23.26
C ARG A 187 -10.06 -9.79 -23.22
N GLY A 188 -11.06 -9.40 -24.00
CA GLY A 188 -12.21 -10.27 -24.21
C GLY A 188 -11.70 -11.61 -24.72
N LYS A 189 -12.33 -12.71 -24.31
CA LYS A 189 -12.24 -13.93 -25.10
C LYS A 189 -13.14 -13.68 -26.30
N ASP A 190 -12.52 -13.39 -27.43
CA ASP A 190 -13.14 -13.63 -28.74
C ASP A 190 -13.17 -15.15 -28.98
#